data_AF-A0A7J5K4V8-F1
#
_entry.id   AF-A0A7J5K4V8-F1
#
_cell.length_a   1.000
_cell.length_b   1.000
_cell.length_c   1.000
_cell.angle_alpha   90.00
_cell.angle_beta   90.00
_cell.angle_gamma   90.00
#
_symmetry.space_group_name_H-M   'P 1'
#
loop_
_entity.id
_entity.type
_entity.pdbx_description
1 polymer ?
#
loop_
_entity_poly.entity_id
_entity_poly.type
_entity_poly.pdbx_seq_one_letter_code
_entity_poly.pdbx_strand_id
1 'polypeptide(L)'
;MVEDDSISKEDGREHFKLHKISTEEIADGKYLSKIVEDTAEKLIHFKGGIDVIGVLAAAIAKFSGDISSTNYVSKLLGWIIKASGDAEFKSLRVNEFLEADELRYNRVSVISGEEWNAPGGGIIESVDTANKIITLKLEAGELASLAVDDICKGIFNNQTGFQTAYFRITEKLSDSTFRYVLRSGFSYHPTKLMHFVAYGNFTNADRQRSSYSTQSYSRYLIGVNNWEITKDMIAMQLGDLSNLKLFGIDMTGHSAYLRNIYMTGTIKQLSNDGVTEVPVPAFKGAWVSGAYWYYDEVIHNGSTWICIADKTVQEPSETSTDWLKYASKGETGDKGDKGDKGATGATGPTGSQGIPGTSQFFHVKYSANSNG
;
A
#
# COMPACT_ATOMS: atom_id res chain seq x y z
N MET A 1 -63.08 -13.92 61.66
CA MET A 1 -63.72 -15.04 62.39
C MET A 1 -65.19 -15.03 62.03
N VAL A 2 -65.82 -16.19 61.94
CA VAL A 2 -67.27 -16.31 61.69
C VAL A 2 -67.89 -17.12 62.82
N GLU A 3 -69.14 -16.84 63.10
CA GLU A 3 -69.92 -17.54 64.12
C GLU A 3 -69.97 -19.04 63.80
N ASP A 4 -69.78 -19.89 64.81
CA ASP A 4 -69.78 -21.34 64.65
C ASP A 4 -71.10 -21.94 65.15
N ASP A 5 -72.08 -22.00 64.26
CA ASP A 5 -73.43 -22.50 64.54
C ASP A 5 -73.48 -24.02 64.86
N SER A 6 -72.34 -24.72 64.76
CA SER A 6 -72.24 -26.14 65.13
C SER A 6 -72.07 -26.37 66.64
N ILE A 7 -71.80 -25.30 67.41
CA ILE A 7 -71.69 -25.34 68.87
C ILE A 7 -72.92 -24.67 69.49
N SER A 8 -73.56 -25.37 70.42
CA SER A 8 -74.74 -24.86 71.13
C SER A 8 -74.41 -23.60 71.94
N LYS A 9 -75.29 -22.60 71.86
CA LYS A 9 -75.21 -21.35 72.65
C LYS A 9 -75.81 -21.45 74.05
N GLU A 10 -76.19 -22.65 74.49
CA GLU A 10 -76.76 -22.89 75.81
C GLU A 10 -75.80 -22.52 76.96
N ASP A 11 -74.50 -22.40 76.69
CA ASP A 11 -73.50 -21.92 77.66
C ASP A 11 -73.44 -20.38 77.80
N GLY A 12 -74.27 -19.65 77.04
CA GLY A 12 -74.36 -18.19 77.07
C GLY A 12 -73.19 -17.46 76.42
N ARG A 13 -72.34 -18.17 75.66
CA ARG A 13 -71.17 -17.58 74.96
C ARG A 13 -71.36 -17.64 73.46
N GLU A 14 -70.82 -16.63 72.77
CA GLU A 14 -70.71 -16.66 71.32
C GLU A 14 -69.44 -17.42 70.93
N HIS A 15 -69.62 -18.54 70.21
CA HIS A 15 -68.54 -19.37 69.72
C HIS A 15 -68.22 -18.98 68.29
N PHE A 16 -66.96 -18.71 68.03
CA PHE A 16 -66.49 -18.28 66.73
C PHE A 16 -65.39 -19.21 66.25
N LYS A 17 -65.49 -19.68 65.01
CA LYS A 17 -64.40 -20.37 64.34
C LYS A 17 -63.51 -19.37 63.62
N LEU A 18 -62.23 -19.70 63.54
CA LEU A 18 -61.37 -19.12 62.51
C LEU A 18 -62.02 -19.42 61.16
N HIS A 19 -62.50 -18.37 60.49
CA HIS A 19 -62.84 -18.47 59.08
C HIS A 19 -61.57 -18.97 58.43
N LYS A 20 -61.59 -20.16 57.84
CA LYS A 20 -60.53 -20.57 56.94
C LYS A 20 -60.52 -19.52 55.83
N ILE A 21 -59.65 -18.52 55.93
CA ILE A 21 -58.99 -17.97 54.75
C ILE A 21 -57.97 -19.06 54.35
N SER A 22 -58.47 -20.25 54.08
CA SER A 22 -57.71 -21.35 53.53
C SER A 22 -58.54 -21.85 52.35
N THR A 23 -58.29 -21.20 51.22
CA THR A 23 -58.18 -21.88 49.92
C THR A 23 -59.41 -22.57 49.34
N GLU A 24 -60.63 -22.31 49.83
CA GLU A 24 -61.88 -22.86 49.25
C GLU A 24 -62.75 -21.84 48.50
N GLU A 25 -62.49 -20.54 48.59
CA GLU A 25 -62.63 -19.71 47.38
C GLU A 25 -61.43 -20.08 46.53
N ILE A 26 -61.67 -20.78 45.43
CA ILE A 26 -60.66 -21.01 44.40
C ILE A 26 -59.99 -19.66 44.18
N ALA A 27 -58.68 -19.58 44.45
CA ALA A 27 -57.88 -18.45 43.99
C ALA A 27 -57.92 -18.52 42.46
N ASP A 28 -59.01 -18.01 41.86
CA ASP A 28 -59.45 -18.16 40.47
C ASP A 28 -58.51 -17.42 39.49
N GLY A 29 -57.19 -17.44 39.70
CA GLY A 29 -56.24 -16.64 38.94
C GLY A 29 -56.50 -15.12 39.00
N LYS A 30 -57.29 -14.63 39.96
CA LYS A 30 -57.69 -13.22 40.08
C LYS A 30 -56.60 -12.33 40.69
N TYR A 31 -55.60 -12.90 41.34
CA TYR A 31 -54.54 -12.19 42.06
C TYR A 31 -53.17 -12.67 41.59
N LEU A 32 -52.20 -11.75 41.50
CA LEU A 32 -50.80 -12.07 41.20
C LEU A 32 -50.01 -12.27 42.50
N SER A 33 -49.25 -13.37 42.57
CA SER A 33 -48.35 -13.71 43.68
C SER A 33 -47.14 -12.78 43.77
N LYS A 34 -46.66 -12.55 44.99
CA LYS A 34 -45.43 -11.81 45.28
C LYS A 34 -44.25 -12.71 45.67
N ILE A 35 -44.48 -14.02 45.79
CA ILE A 35 -43.52 -14.96 46.40
C ILE A 35 -43.22 -16.14 45.48
N VAL A 36 -44.18 -16.54 44.64
CA VAL A 36 -44.02 -17.63 43.67
C VAL A 36 -44.26 -17.09 42.25
N GLU A 37 -43.73 -17.79 41.25
CA GLU A 37 -43.94 -17.47 39.83
C GLU A 37 -45.43 -17.45 39.50
N ASP A 38 -45.83 -16.49 38.67
CA ASP A 38 -47.23 -16.26 38.32
C ASP A 38 -47.35 -15.69 36.91
N THR A 39 -48.53 -15.80 36.32
CA THR A 39 -48.80 -15.35 34.94
C THR A 39 -50.08 -14.53 34.87
N ALA A 40 -50.01 -13.39 34.18
CA ALA A 40 -51.18 -12.63 33.79
C ALA A 40 -51.51 -12.87 32.32
N GLU A 41 -52.73 -13.29 32.01
CA GLU A 41 -53.17 -13.53 30.63
C GLU A 41 -53.67 -12.27 29.91
N LYS A 42 -53.92 -11.18 30.66
CA LYS A 42 -54.45 -9.92 30.15
C LYS A 42 -53.45 -8.78 30.36
N LEU A 43 -53.75 -7.63 29.77
CA LEU A 43 -52.92 -6.43 29.88
C LEU A 43 -52.88 -5.91 31.31
N ILE A 44 -51.68 -5.58 31.79
CA ILE A 44 -51.47 -4.85 33.03
C ILE A 44 -51.01 -3.43 32.68
N HIS A 45 -51.73 -2.44 33.17
CA HIS A 45 -51.41 -1.02 32.95
C HIS A 45 -50.72 -0.43 34.20
N PHE A 46 -49.42 -0.15 34.09
CA PHE A 46 -48.65 0.51 35.15
C PHE A 46 -48.59 2.02 34.91
N LYS A 47 -49.26 2.81 35.76
CA LYS A 47 -49.20 4.29 35.67
C LYS A 47 -47.92 4.88 36.25
N GLY A 48 -47.32 4.22 37.23
CA GLY A 48 -46.10 4.66 37.91
C GLY A 48 -44.80 4.10 37.31
N GLY A 49 -44.89 3.39 36.19
CA GLY A 49 -43.75 2.65 35.62
C GLY A 49 -43.58 1.26 36.25
N ILE A 50 -42.52 0.58 35.83
CA ILE A 50 -42.13 -0.76 36.29
C ILE A 50 -40.61 -0.74 36.55
N ASP A 51 -40.19 -1.28 37.69
CA ASP A 51 -38.77 -1.50 38.01
C ASP A 51 -38.50 -3.01 37.95
N VAL A 52 -37.60 -3.41 37.06
CA VAL A 52 -37.26 -4.82 36.80
C VAL A 52 -35.81 -5.04 37.18
N ILE A 53 -35.57 -5.70 38.31
CA ILE A 53 -34.22 -6.01 38.80
C ILE A 53 -33.56 -7.09 37.92
N GLY A 54 -34.35 -8.03 37.40
CA GLY A 54 -33.90 -9.13 36.55
C GLY A 54 -33.94 -8.78 35.06
N VAL A 55 -34.39 -9.75 34.26
CA VAL A 55 -34.48 -9.61 32.80
C VAL A 55 -35.92 -9.30 32.40
N LEU A 56 -36.11 -8.29 31.56
CA LEU A 56 -37.35 -8.07 30.83
C LEU A 56 -37.28 -8.80 29.48
N ALA A 57 -38.01 -9.90 29.35
CA ALA A 57 -38.17 -10.62 28.10
C ALA A 57 -39.54 -10.29 27.48
N ALA A 58 -39.56 -9.84 26.22
CA ALA A 58 -40.78 -9.51 25.50
C ALA A 58 -40.70 -10.00 24.05
N ALA A 59 -41.79 -10.58 23.54
CA ALA A 59 -41.89 -10.94 22.13
C ALA A 59 -41.94 -9.69 21.23
N ILE A 60 -42.60 -8.63 21.69
CA ILE A 60 -42.68 -7.33 21.02
C ILE A 60 -42.60 -6.25 22.11
N ALA A 61 -41.66 -5.33 21.97
CA ALA A 61 -41.55 -4.14 22.82
C ALA A 61 -41.71 -2.88 21.97
N LYS A 62 -42.65 -2.01 22.33
CA LYS A 62 -42.86 -0.69 21.69
C LYS A 62 -42.76 0.38 22.76
N PHE A 63 -41.95 1.39 22.50
CA PHE A 63 -41.71 2.49 23.41
C PHE A 63 -42.17 3.78 22.75
N SER A 64 -42.98 4.58 23.45
CA SER A 64 -43.50 5.85 22.93
C SER A 64 -42.56 7.04 23.19
N GLY A 65 -41.46 6.81 23.88
CA GLY A 65 -40.47 7.80 24.24
C GLY A 65 -39.06 7.21 24.16
N ASP A 66 -38.09 7.99 24.62
CA ASP A 66 -36.68 7.61 24.59
C ASP A 66 -36.36 6.46 25.55
N ILE A 67 -35.36 5.65 25.20
CA ILE A 67 -34.84 4.58 26.05
C ILE A 67 -33.34 4.81 26.22
N SER A 68 -32.85 4.74 27.45
CA SER A 68 -31.44 4.97 27.74
C SER A 68 -30.90 4.07 28.83
N SER A 69 -29.58 3.94 28.87
CA SER A 69 -28.89 3.44 30.06
C SER A 69 -29.07 4.41 31.23
N THR A 70 -29.16 3.90 32.46
CA THR A 70 -29.35 4.70 33.69
C THR A 70 -28.36 5.87 33.84
N ASN A 71 -27.09 5.65 33.46
CA ASN A 71 -26.02 6.64 33.61
C ASN A 71 -25.75 7.42 32.31
N TYR A 72 -26.73 7.51 31.41
CA TYR A 72 -26.57 8.23 30.16
C TYR A 72 -26.30 9.72 30.41
N VAL A 73 -25.24 10.23 29.79
CA VAL A 73 -24.89 11.64 29.73
C VAL A 73 -24.46 11.92 28.29
N SER A 74 -25.19 12.79 27.58
CA SER A 74 -24.91 13.07 26.17
C SER A 74 -23.45 13.48 25.98
N LYS A 75 -22.85 12.88 24.96
CA LYS A 75 -21.46 13.00 24.52
C LYS A 75 -20.42 12.54 25.54
N LEU A 76 -20.80 11.81 26.59
CA LEU A 76 -19.89 11.43 27.67
C LEU A 76 -20.03 9.97 28.13
N LEU A 77 -21.25 9.53 28.48
CA LEU A 77 -21.51 8.22 29.08
C LEU A 77 -22.77 7.56 28.55
N GLY A 78 -22.74 6.22 28.50
CA GLY A 78 -23.91 5.39 28.26
C GLY A 78 -24.38 5.37 26.81
N TRP A 79 -25.68 5.14 26.65
CA TRP A 79 -26.37 5.15 25.37
C TRP A 79 -27.82 5.62 25.50
N ILE A 80 -28.38 6.13 24.40
CA ILE A 80 -29.79 6.47 24.26
C ILE A 80 -30.26 6.11 22.84
N ILE A 81 -31.51 5.67 22.72
CA ILE A 81 -32.27 5.59 21.48
C ILE A 81 -33.48 6.50 21.65
N LYS A 82 -33.58 7.53 20.81
CA LYS A 82 -34.65 8.51 20.87
C LYS A 82 -35.88 8.05 20.11
N ALA A 83 -37.04 8.59 20.45
CA ALA A 83 -38.28 8.36 19.71
C ALA A 83 -38.21 8.80 18.23
N SER A 84 -37.27 9.69 17.87
CA SER A 84 -36.98 10.10 16.49
C SER A 84 -36.24 9.04 15.66
N GLY A 85 -35.68 8.01 16.29
CA GLY A 85 -34.78 7.04 15.67
C GLY A 85 -33.30 7.41 15.77
N ASP A 86 -32.97 8.62 16.25
CA ASP A 86 -31.58 8.97 16.55
C ASP A 86 -31.07 8.16 17.73
N ALA A 87 -29.83 7.69 17.65
CA ALA A 87 -29.18 6.97 18.73
C ALA A 87 -27.79 7.53 19.03
N GLU A 88 -27.43 7.53 20.31
CA GLU A 88 -26.09 7.89 20.78
C GLU A 88 -25.53 6.71 21.57
N PHE A 89 -24.29 6.32 21.26
CA PHE A 89 -23.59 5.25 21.97
C PHE A 89 -22.16 5.70 22.29
N LYS A 90 -21.72 5.53 23.54
CA LYS A 90 -20.29 5.71 23.89
C LYS A 90 -19.37 4.77 23.11
N SER A 91 -19.84 3.54 22.84
CA SER A 91 -19.13 2.53 22.05
C SER A 91 -20.12 1.55 21.46
N LEU A 92 -19.89 1.12 20.21
CA LEU A 92 -20.65 0.09 19.54
C LEU A 92 -19.71 -1.04 19.10
N ARG A 93 -20.04 -2.29 19.42
CA ARG A 93 -19.35 -3.48 18.90
C ARG A 93 -20.33 -4.26 18.03
N VAL A 94 -19.98 -4.44 16.76
CA VAL A 94 -20.76 -5.20 15.78
C VAL A 94 -19.92 -6.41 15.37
N ASN A 95 -20.51 -7.61 15.42
CA ASN A 95 -19.77 -8.85 15.16
C ASN A 95 -19.77 -9.24 13.67
N GLU A 96 -20.84 -8.92 12.93
CA GLU A 96 -20.99 -9.29 11.51
C GLU A 96 -20.91 -8.05 10.62
N PHE A 97 -22.02 -7.36 10.34
CA PHE A 97 -22.04 -6.17 9.49
C PHE A 97 -22.90 -5.04 10.05
N LEU A 98 -22.49 -3.80 9.75
CA LEU A 98 -23.26 -2.58 9.95
C LEU A 98 -23.51 -2.00 8.55
N GLU A 99 -24.76 -1.99 8.10
CA GLU A 99 -25.17 -1.41 6.82
C GLU A 99 -25.75 -0.01 7.04
N ALA A 100 -25.29 0.96 6.26
CA ALA A 100 -25.76 2.33 6.28
C ALA A 100 -25.56 2.96 4.90
N ASP A 101 -26.46 3.89 4.52
CA ASP A 101 -26.31 4.66 3.29
C ASP A 101 -25.00 5.47 3.26
N GLU A 102 -24.55 5.95 4.42
CA GLU A 102 -23.32 6.73 4.55
C GLU A 102 -22.72 6.65 5.97
N LEU A 103 -21.41 6.34 6.07
CA LEU A 103 -20.64 6.50 7.30
C LEU A 103 -19.88 7.83 7.26
N ARG A 104 -20.38 8.83 8.00
CA ARG A 104 -19.72 10.13 8.13
C ARG A 104 -18.70 10.12 9.25
N TYR A 105 -17.45 9.86 8.90
CA TYR A 105 -16.28 10.08 9.75
C TYR A 105 -15.36 11.07 9.03
N ASN A 106 -14.95 12.16 9.70
CA ASN A 106 -13.98 13.18 9.26
C ASN A 106 -13.65 13.18 7.76
N ARG A 107 -14.10 14.20 7.01
CA ARG A 107 -14.02 14.40 5.54
C ARG A 107 -12.61 14.34 4.91
N VAL A 108 -11.59 13.96 5.67
CA VAL A 108 -10.19 13.78 5.28
C VAL A 108 -9.69 12.47 5.89
N SER A 109 -9.18 11.57 5.04
CA SER A 109 -8.36 10.44 5.51
C SER A 109 -6.97 10.96 5.85
N VAL A 110 -6.57 10.83 7.11
CA VAL A 110 -5.24 11.25 7.59
C VAL A 110 -4.38 10.01 7.79
N ILE A 111 -3.36 9.85 6.93
CA ILE A 111 -2.38 8.78 7.02
C ILE A 111 -1.15 9.32 7.76
N SER A 112 -0.92 8.86 8.99
CA SER A 112 0.25 9.26 9.78
C SER A 112 1.52 8.45 9.46
N GLY A 113 1.40 7.33 8.74
CA GLY A 113 2.48 6.40 8.41
C GLY A 113 2.68 6.20 6.91
N GLU A 114 2.61 4.93 6.49
CA GLU A 114 2.78 4.49 5.11
C GLU A 114 1.53 3.76 4.62
N GLU A 115 1.20 3.93 3.34
CA GLU A 115 0.14 3.21 2.65
C GLU A 115 0.75 2.41 1.51
N TRP A 116 0.37 1.14 1.37
CA TRP A 116 0.97 0.20 0.42
C TRP A 116 -0.06 -0.35 -0.56
N ASN A 117 0.35 -0.46 -1.82
CA ASN A 117 -0.28 -1.29 -2.84
C ASN A 117 0.71 -2.40 -3.22
N ALA A 118 0.32 -3.65 -3.00
CA ALA A 118 1.20 -4.80 -3.07
C ALA A 118 0.43 -6.05 -3.49
N PRO A 119 1.11 -7.10 -4.00
CA PRO A 119 0.49 -8.33 -4.46
C PRO A 119 -0.04 -9.20 -3.30
N GLY A 120 0.18 -8.78 -2.06
CA GLY A 120 -0.20 -9.52 -0.88
C GLY A 120 -0.10 -8.76 0.43
N GLY A 121 -0.64 -9.37 1.47
CA GLY A 121 -0.75 -8.83 2.81
C GLY A 121 -1.90 -9.48 3.54
N GLY A 122 -2.22 -8.97 4.73
CA GLY A 122 -3.38 -9.45 5.46
C GLY A 122 -3.41 -8.97 6.91
N ILE A 123 -4.40 -9.49 7.64
CA ILE A 123 -4.56 -9.28 9.08
C ILE A 123 -4.28 -10.60 9.78
N ILE A 124 -3.48 -10.56 10.83
CA ILE A 124 -3.11 -11.76 11.59
C ILE A 124 -4.17 -12.06 12.65
N GLU A 125 -4.77 -13.25 12.60
CA GLU A 125 -5.70 -13.74 13.62
C GLU A 125 -4.95 -14.30 14.85
N SER A 126 -3.91 -15.10 14.60
CA SER A 126 -3.10 -15.72 15.65
C SER A 126 -1.66 -15.99 15.20
N VAL A 127 -0.76 -16.12 16.18
CA VAL A 127 0.67 -16.39 15.95
C VAL A 127 1.15 -17.43 16.95
N ASP A 128 1.76 -18.49 16.43
CA ASP A 128 2.57 -19.43 17.20
C ASP A 128 4.05 -19.05 17.00
N THR A 129 4.61 -18.36 17.99
CA THR A 129 6.00 -17.89 17.93
C THR A 129 7.01 -19.01 18.14
N ALA A 130 6.63 -20.13 18.76
CA ALA A 130 7.53 -21.27 18.94
C ALA A 130 7.79 -21.95 17.59
N ASN A 131 6.71 -22.26 16.87
CA ASN A 131 6.77 -22.95 15.58
C ASN A 131 6.88 -22.01 14.36
N LYS A 132 6.83 -20.69 14.60
CA LYS A 132 6.88 -19.63 13.59
C LYS A 132 5.74 -19.76 12.58
N ILE A 133 4.53 -19.89 13.08
CA ILE A 133 3.32 -20.02 12.27
C ILE A 133 2.43 -18.79 12.48
N ILE A 134 1.88 -18.26 11.41
CA ILE A 134 0.81 -17.26 11.43
C ILE A 134 -0.47 -17.88 10.85
N THR A 135 -1.60 -17.49 11.41
CA THR A 135 -2.92 -17.74 10.83
C THR A 135 -3.55 -16.39 10.47
N LEU A 136 -3.96 -16.24 9.22
CA LEU A 136 -4.61 -15.03 8.72
C LEU A 136 -6.09 -15.02 9.09
N LYS A 137 -6.59 -13.84 9.42
CA LYS A 137 -8.02 -13.58 9.51
C LYS A 137 -8.57 -13.48 8.09
N LEU A 138 -9.39 -14.45 7.68
CA LEU A 138 -10.07 -14.51 6.39
C LEU A 138 -11.57 -14.69 6.62
N GLU A 139 -12.38 -14.05 5.79
CA GLU A 139 -13.83 -14.27 5.76
C GLU A 139 -14.19 -15.53 4.94
N ALA A 140 -15.42 -16.03 5.07
CA ALA A 140 -15.85 -17.22 4.36
C ALA A 140 -15.75 -17.04 2.82
N GLY A 141 -14.93 -17.88 2.18
CA GLY A 141 -14.67 -17.83 0.73
C GLY A 141 -13.54 -16.89 0.32
N GLU A 142 -12.93 -16.16 1.25
CA GLU A 142 -11.76 -15.32 0.99
C GLU A 142 -10.48 -16.17 0.83
N LEU A 143 -9.63 -15.80 -0.12
CA LEU A 143 -8.34 -16.44 -0.35
C LEU A 143 -7.20 -15.56 0.18
N ALA A 144 -6.29 -16.16 0.94
CA ALA A 144 -5.07 -15.50 1.36
C ALA A 144 -4.23 -15.07 0.15
N SER A 145 -3.93 -13.77 0.06
CA SER A 145 -3.04 -13.23 -0.97
C SER A 145 -1.56 -13.33 -0.57
N LEU A 146 -1.11 -14.49 -0.11
CA LEU A 146 0.29 -14.78 0.22
C LEU A 146 0.87 -15.93 -0.60
N ALA A 147 2.17 -15.86 -0.83
CA ALA A 147 2.96 -16.92 -1.44
C ALA A 147 4.22 -17.21 -0.61
N VAL A 148 4.77 -18.41 -0.82
CA VAL A 148 6.12 -18.73 -0.36
C VAL A 148 7.10 -17.70 -0.92
N ASP A 149 8.07 -17.31 -0.09
CA ASP A 149 9.11 -16.31 -0.35
C ASP A 149 8.68 -14.85 -0.37
N ASP A 150 7.43 -14.57 -0.02
CA ASP A 150 6.97 -13.20 0.20
C ASP A 150 7.80 -12.52 1.30
N ILE A 151 8.21 -11.29 1.01
CA ILE A 151 8.94 -10.40 1.91
C ILE A 151 7.91 -9.53 2.61
N CYS A 152 7.70 -9.74 3.90
CA CYS A 152 6.64 -9.13 4.66
C CYS A 152 7.15 -8.10 5.67
N LYS A 153 6.35 -7.04 5.86
CA LYS A 153 6.56 -5.99 6.87
C LYS A 153 5.24 -5.67 7.55
N GLY A 154 5.25 -5.54 8.87
CA GLY A 154 4.13 -5.01 9.65
C GLY A 154 4.62 -4.10 10.77
N ILE A 155 3.90 -3.00 11.01
CA ILE A 155 4.14 -2.07 12.11
C ILE A 155 3.02 -2.25 13.14
N PHE A 156 3.36 -2.48 14.39
CA PHE A 156 2.39 -2.77 15.45
C PHE A 156 2.78 -2.11 16.76
N ASN A 157 1.80 -1.78 17.60
CA ASN A 157 2.03 -1.27 18.94
C ASN A 157 2.06 -2.41 19.95
N ASN A 158 3.09 -2.47 20.78
CA ASN A 158 3.26 -3.50 21.82
C ASN A 158 3.04 -2.96 23.25
N GLN A 159 2.23 -1.91 23.41
CA GLN A 159 1.98 -1.15 24.65
C GLN A 159 3.15 -0.30 25.16
N THR A 160 4.38 -0.56 24.69
CA THR A 160 5.58 0.26 25.00
C THR A 160 5.97 1.19 23.85
N GLY A 161 5.38 1.02 22.67
CA GLY A 161 5.65 1.81 21.47
C GLY A 161 5.34 1.04 20.19
N PHE A 162 5.60 1.68 19.06
CA PHE A 162 5.52 1.03 17.75
C PHE A 162 6.78 0.23 17.47
N GLN A 163 6.61 -1.00 17.00
CA GLN A 163 7.65 -1.92 16.58
C GLN A 163 7.40 -2.35 15.14
N THR A 164 8.46 -2.79 14.46
CA THR A 164 8.36 -3.33 13.10
C THR A 164 8.81 -4.79 13.07
N ALA A 165 7.95 -5.67 12.57
CA ALA A 165 8.30 -7.04 12.24
C ALA A 165 8.64 -7.16 10.75
N TYR A 166 9.79 -7.75 10.45
CA TYR A 166 10.18 -8.17 9.10
C TYR A 166 10.27 -9.68 9.06
N PHE A 167 9.49 -10.32 8.20
CA PHE A 167 9.42 -11.77 8.10
C PHE A 167 9.19 -12.24 6.68
N ARG A 168 9.65 -13.46 6.37
CA ARG A 168 9.50 -14.10 5.06
C ARG A 168 8.61 -15.31 5.22
N ILE A 169 7.66 -15.51 4.32
CA ILE A 169 6.87 -16.74 4.25
C ILE A 169 7.75 -17.86 3.71
N THR A 170 7.89 -18.96 4.46
CA THR A 170 8.73 -20.10 4.06
C THR A 170 7.92 -21.30 3.61
N GLU A 171 6.65 -21.40 4.03
CA GLU A 171 5.80 -22.55 3.74
C GLU A 171 4.32 -22.15 3.82
N LYS A 172 3.49 -22.66 2.89
CA LYS A 172 2.03 -22.61 2.99
C LYS A 172 1.55 -23.92 3.64
N LEU A 173 0.99 -23.84 4.84
CA LEU A 173 0.53 -25.00 5.61
C LEU A 173 -0.95 -25.31 5.33
N SER A 174 -1.76 -24.27 5.10
CA SER A 174 -3.16 -24.34 4.69
C SER A 174 -3.53 -23.08 3.90
N ASP A 175 -4.81 -22.87 3.57
CA ASP A 175 -5.27 -21.64 2.92
C ASP A 175 -5.20 -20.39 3.79
N SER A 176 -5.20 -20.53 5.12
CA SER A 176 -5.07 -19.41 6.06
C SER A 176 -3.80 -19.44 6.90
N THR A 177 -3.05 -20.55 6.89
CA THR A 177 -1.92 -20.77 7.80
C THR A 177 -0.60 -20.88 7.06
N PHE A 178 0.40 -20.12 7.52
CA PHE A 178 1.71 -20.01 6.87
C PHE A 178 2.85 -20.09 7.89
N ARG A 179 3.95 -20.73 7.51
CA ARG A 179 5.19 -20.69 8.27
C ARG A 179 6.02 -19.48 7.82
N TYR A 180 6.71 -18.86 8.77
CA TYR A 180 7.59 -17.73 8.49
C TYR A 180 8.97 -17.87 9.14
N VAL A 181 9.89 -17.03 8.69
CA VAL A 181 11.17 -16.77 9.35
C VAL A 181 11.37 -15.28 9.51
N LEU A 182 12.01 -14.85 10.60
CA LEU A 182 12.35 -13.44 10.79
C LEU A 182 13.52 -13.03 9.89
N ARG A 183 13.53 -11.76 9.50
CA ARG A 183 14.71 -11.14 8.89
C ARG A 183 15.91 -11.24 9.86
N SER A 184 17.09 -11.59 9.32
CA SER A 184 18.32 -11.63 10.12
C SER A 184 18.58 -10.29 10.81
N GLY A 185 18.92 -10.33 12.10
CA GLY A 185 19.10 -9.14 12.95
C GLY A 185 17.82 -8.57 13.57
N PHE A 186 16.64 -9.13 13.28
CA PHE A 186 15.37 -8.71 13.87
C PHE A 186 14.81 -9.79 14.80
N SER A 187 14.24 -9.36 15.93
CA SER A 187 13.69 -10.25 16.97
C SER A 187 12.18 -10.10 17.18
N TYR A 188 11.57 -9.06 16.63
CA TYR A 188 10.13 -8.83 16.78
C TYR A 188 9.33 -9.75 15.86
N HIS A 189 8.49 -10.57 16.49
CA HIS A 189 7.56 -11.45 15.80
C HIS A 189 6.33 -10.68 15.27
N PRO A 190 5.70 -11.17 14.19
CA PRO A 190 4.33 -10.78 13.89
C PRO A 190 3.42 -11.01 15.10
N THR A 191 2.38 -10.19 15.26
CA THR A 191 1.45 -10.25 16.39
C THR A 191 0.00 -10.31 15.93
N LYS A 192 -0.88 -10.76 16.82
CA LYS A 192 -2.33 -10.78 16.59
C LYS A 192 -2.84 -9.36 16.31
N LEU A 193 -3.77 -9.24 15.34
CA LEU A 193 -4.32 -8.01 14.78
C LEU A 193 -3.31 -7.14 14.00
N MET A 194 -2.08 -7.60 13.80
CA MET A 194 -1.14 -6.87 12.95
C MET A 194 -1.61 -6.90 11.51
N HIS A 195 -1.72 -5.71 10.91
CA HIS A 195 -1.79 -5.55 9.47
C HIS A 195 -0.37 -5.61 8.91
N PHE A 196 -0.18 -6.34 7.82
CA PHE A 196 1.12 -6.43 7.18
C PHE A 196 0.97 -6.46 5.66
N VAL A 197 2.06 -6.08 5.00
CA VAL A 197 2.19 -6.06 3.54
C VAL A 197 3.23 -7.10 3.11
N ALA A 198 2.97 -7.81 2.01
CA ALA A 198 3.97 -8.57 1.26
C ALA A 198 4.51 -7.68 0.12
N TYR A 199 5.56 -6.92 0.39
CA TYR A 199 6.04 -5.84 -0.49
C TYR A 199 7.04 -6.31 -1.57
N GLY A 200 7.40 -7.58 -1.56
CA GLY A 200 8.30 -8.19 -2.52
C GLY A 200 8.30 -9.71 -2.38
N ASN A 201 9.13 -10.38 -3.18
CA ASN A 201 9.28 -11.83 -3.10
C ASN A 201 10.68 -12.26 -3.56
N PHE A 202 11.36 -13.14 -2.83
CA PHE A 202 12.73 -13.55 -3.17
C PHE A 202 12.85 -14.29 -4.51
N THR A 203 11.80 -15.00 -4.95
CA THR A 203 11.88 -15.94 -6.08
C THR A 203 10.84 -15.69 -7.17
N ASN A 204 9.63 -15.27 -6.82
CA ASN A 204 8.54 -15.03 -7.76
C ASN A 204 8.54 -13.60 -8.31
N ALA A 205 8.95 -13.43 -9.57
CA ALA A 205 9.03 -12.14 -10.25
C ALA A 205 7.70 -11.38 -10.36
N ASP A 206 6.56 -12.08 -10.45
CA ASP A 206 5.26 -11.42 -10.54
C ASP A 206 4.87 -10.70 -9.24
N ARG A 207 5.44 -11.15 -8.12
CA ARG A 207 5.22 -10.60 -6.77
C ARG A 207 6.33 -9.65 -6.31
N GLN A 208 7.21 -9.24 -7.22
CA GLN A 208 8.30 -8.30 -6.95
C GLN A 208 7.96 -6.84 -7.29
N ARG A 209 6.67 -6.54 -7.47
CA ARG A 209 6.16 -5.20 -7.76
C ARG A 209 5.28 -4.72 -6.62
N SER A 210 5.51 -3.51 -6.16
CA SER A 210 4.65 -2.86 -5.17
C SER A 210 4.82 -1.34 -5.28
N SER A 211 3.94 -0.59 -4.65
CA SER A 211 4.11 0.85 -4.46
C SER A 211 3.71 1.25 -3.06
N TYR A 212 4.27 2.35 -2.57
CA TYR A 212 3.85 2.92 -1.30
C TYR A 212 3.89 4.44 -1.33
N SER A 213 3.07 5.05 -0.50
CA SER A 213 3.05 6.48 -0.23
C SER A 213 3.41 6.75 1.22
N THR A 214 4.05 7.89 1.43
CA THR A 214 4.36 8.47 2.74
C THR A 214 3.81 9.90 2.76
N GLN A 215 4.05 10.64 3.84
CA GLN A 215 3.71 12.07 3.89
C GLN A 215 4.46 12.91 2.84
N SER A 216 5.63 12.47 2.37
CA SER A 216 6.52 13.30 1.54
C SER A 216 6.65 12.82 0.10
N TYR A 217 6.46 11.53 -0.17
CA TYR A 217 6.63 10.97 -1.51
C TYR A 217 5.81 9.68 -1.73
N SER A 218 5.56 9.38 -3.00
CA SER A 218 5.06 8.09 -3.49
C SER A 218 6.15 7.39 -4.30
N ARG A 219 6.32 6.09 -4.10
CA ARG A 219 7.37 5.29 -4.74
C ARG A 219 6.81 4.02 -5.34
N TYR A 220 7.24 3.71 -6.56
CA TYR A 220 6.87 2.53 -7.32
C TYR A 220 8.10 1.64 -7.48
N LEU A 221 7.95 0.38 -7.10
CA LEU A 221 9.00 -0.60 -7.00
C LEU A 221 8.81 -1.73 -8.00
N ILE A 222 9.93 -2.21 -8.52
CA ILE A 222 10.01 -3.39 -9.39
C ILE A 222 11.20 -4.25 -8.96
N GLY A 223 11.11 -5.56 -9.17
CA GLY A 223 12.23 -6.47 -8.88
C GLY A 223 12.61 -6.53 -7.39
N VAL A 224 11.69 -6.26 -6.46
CA VAL A 224 11.94 -6.33 -5.01
C VAL A 224 12.13 -7.77 -4.55
N ASN A 225 13.36 -8.26 -4.69
CA ASN A 225 13.76 -9.63 -4.39
C ASN A 225 14.72 -9.74 -3.19
N ASN A 226 14.85 -8.65 -2.42
CA ASN A 226 15.69 -8.58 -1.24
C ASN A 226 15.02 -7.72 -0.17
N TRP A 227 15.45 -7.89 1.08
CA TRP A 227 14.98 -7.10 2.22
C TRP A 227 15.19 -5.60 2.02
N GLU A 228 16.34 -5.24 1.46
CA GLU A 228 16.71 -3.86 1.18
C GLU A 228 16.24 -3.43 -0.20
N ILE A 229 15.45 -2.35 -0.22
CA ILE A 229 15.03 -1.71 -1.47
C ILE A 229 16.22 -0.93 -2.00
N THR A 230 16.87 -1.49 -3.02
CA THR A 230 18.00 -0.84 -3.69
C THR A 230 17.51 0.16 -4.74
N LYS A 231 18.40 1.05 -5.20
CA LYS A 231 18.08 2.01 -6.28
C LYS A 231 17.57 1.35 -7.56
N ASP A 232 18.06 0.15 -7.88
CA ASP A 232 17.69 -0.54 -9.11
C ASP A 232 16.26 -1.08 -9.03
N MET A 233 15.72 -1.22 -7.82
CA MET A 233 14.33 -1.59 -7.57
C MET A 233 13.37 -0.41 -7.66
N ILE A 234 13.85 0.84 -7.72
CA ILE A 234 13.00 2.03 -7.81
C ILE A 234 12.74 2.33 -9.29
N ALA A 235 11.49 2.13 -9.74
CA ALA A 235 11.08 2.49 -11.09
C ALA A 235 10.68 3.96 -11.20
N MET A 236 10.02 4.46 -10.16
CA MET A 236 9.54 5.85 -10.10
C MET A 236 9.42 6.32 -8.65
N GLN A 237 9.71 7.59 -8.42
CA GLN A 237 9.36 8.31 -7.19
C GLN A 237 8.84 9.70 -7.53
N LEU A 238 7.74 10.09 -6.90
CA LEU A 238 7.10 11.39 -7.03
C LEU A 238 6.98 12.04 -5.65
N GLY A 239 7.19 13.34 -5.56
CA GLY A 239 7.29 14.08 -4.29
C GLY A 239 8.75 14.30 -3.89
N ASP A 240 9.02 14.43 -2.60
CA ASP A 240 10.36 14.72 -2.08
C ASP A 240 11.37 13.63 -2.47
N LEU A 241 12.45 14.03 -3.16
CA LEU A 241 13.56 13.15 -3.55
C LEU A 241 14.80 13.31 -2.66
N SER A 242 14.78 14.12 -1.61
CA SER A 242 15.97 14.41 -0.77
C SER A 242 16.55 13.14 -0.10
N ASN A 243 15.72 12.12 0.09
CA ASN A 243 16.13 10.81 0.62
C ASN A 243 16.57 9.80 -0.45
N LEU A 244 16.48 10.17 -1.73
CA LEU A 244 16.79 9.31 -2.86
C LEU A 244 18.26 9.50 -3.27
N LYS A 245 19.16 8.70 -2.68
CA LYS A 245 20.60 8.75 -2.98
C LYS A 245 20.93 7.91 -4.22
N LEU A 246 20.73 8.50 -5.40
CA LEU A 246 21.09 7.87 -6.68
C LEU A 246 22.51 8.26 -7.07
N PHE A 247 23.43 7.29 -7.13
CA PHE A 247 24.80 7.48 -7.66
C PHE A 247 25.61 8.62 -7.02
N GLY A 248 25.30 9.01 -5.78
CA GLY A 248 25.95 10.15 -5.10
C GLY A 248 25.48 11.53 -5.58
N ILE A 249 24.41 11.59 -6.39
CA ILE A 249 23.76 12.82 -6.82
C ILE A 249 22.84 13.30 -5.70
N ASP A 250 22.93 14.58 -5.36
CA ASP A 250 21.98 15.24 -4.48
C ASP A 250 20.70 15.56 -5.25
N MET A 251 19.61 14.92 -4.83
CA MET A 251 18.28 15.08 -5.42
C MET A 251 17.39 16.04 -4.62
N THR A 252 17.95 16.74 -3.63
CA THR A 252 17.23 17.74 -2.83
C THR A 252 16.60 18.79 -3.74
N GLY A 253 15.34 19.16 -3.47
CA GLY A 253 14.57 20.13 -4.26
C GLY A 253 13.95 19.59 -5.55
N HIS A 254 14.20 18.33 -5.91
CA HIS A 254 13.58 17.69 -7.07
C HIS A 254 12.29 16.96 -6.65
N SER A 255 11.35 16.81 -7.60
CA SER A 255 10.00 16.28 -7.34
C SER A 255 9.66 14.97 -8.08
N ALA A 256 10.47 14.56 -9.05
CA ALA A 256 10.22 13.35 -9.84
C ALA A 256 11.52 12.64 -10.26
N TYR A 257 11.60 11.35 -9.99
CA TYR A 257 12.56 10.42 -10.58
C TYR A 257 11.78 9.34 -11.34
N LEU A 258 12.12 9.14 -12.60
CA LEU A 258 11.38 8.31 -13.53
C LEU A 258 12.37 7.52 -14.41
N ARG A 259 12.18 6.20 -14.54
CA ARG A 259 13.05 5.32 -15.35
C ARG A 259 12.29 4.73 -16.53
N ASN A 260 12.97 4.59 -17.67
CA ASN A 260 12.43 3.99 -18.92
C ASN A 260 11.12 4.67 -19.39
N ILE A 261 11.18 5.98 -19.57
CA ILE A 261 10.00 6.80 -19.90
C ILE A 261 9.76 6.79 -21.41
N TYR A 262 8.53 6.50 -21.82
CA TYR A 262 8.06 6.74 -23.19
C TYR A 262 7.21 8.01 -23.22
N MET A 263 7.63 9.02 -24.01
CA MET A 263 6.96 10.31 -24.11
C MET A 263 6.44 10.52 -25.54
N THR A 264 5.25 11.12 -25.66
CA THR A 264 4.63 11.51 -26.94
C THR A 264 3.86 12.81 -26.76
N GLY A 265 3.65 13.55 -27.85
CA GLY A 265 3.02 14.87 -27.81
C GLY A 265 4.01 15.98 -27.47
N THR A 266 3.49 17.11 -26.98
CA THR A 266 4.29 18.30 -26.70
C THR A 266 4.91 18.23 -25.30
N ILE A 267 6.25 18.16 -25.24
CA ILE A 267 7.01 18.27 -23.99
C ILE A 267 7.67 19.66 -23.95
N LYS A 268 7.48 20.38 -22.85
CA LYS A 268 8.03 21.72 -22.65
C LYS A 268 8.74 21.83 -21.32
N GLN A 269 9.82 22.58 -21.30
CA GLN A 269 10.52 23.01 -20.11
C GLN A 269 10.26 24.50 -19.88
N LEU A 270 9.98 24.89 -18.63
CA LEU A 270 9.96 26.28 -18.23
C LEU A 270 11.38 26.67 -17.77
N SER A 271 11.89 27.76 -18.33
CA SER A 271 13.13 28.38 -17.87
C SER A 271 13.00 28.89 -16.44
N ASN A 272 14.13 29.06 -15.75
CA ASN A 272 14.16 29.61 -14.39
C ASN A 272 13.74 31.09 -14.31
N ASP A 273 13.57 31.77 -15.45
CA ASP A 273 12.91 33.08 -15.49
C ASP A 273 11.40 33.01 -15.17
N GLY A 274 10.83 31.80 -15.12
CA GLY A 274 9.45 31.53 -14.75
C GLY A 274 8.42 31.83 -15.85
N VAL A 275 8.85 32.22 -17.05
CA VAL A 275 7.96 32.66 -18.13
C VAL A 275 8.30 32.09 -19.50
N THR A 276 9.57 31.73 -19.75
CA THR A 276 10.00 31.22 -21.05
C THR A 276 9.78 29.72 -21.12
N GLU A 277 8.78 29.29 -21.90
CA GLU A 277 8.58 27.88 -22.24
C GLU A 277 9.38 27.51 -23.48
N VAL A 278 10.19 26.45 -23.38
CA VAL A 278 10.97 25.90 -24.48
C VAL A 278 10.52 24.46 -24.73
N PRO A 279 10.05 24.10 -25.94
CA PRO A 279 9.76 22.70 -26.24
C PRO A 279 11.04 21.86 -26.23
N VAL A 280 10.92 20.56 -25.95
CA VAL A 280 12.04 19.62 -25.97
C VAL A 280 12.06 18.91 -27.32
N PRO A 281 13.15 18.99 -28.11
CA PRO A 281 13.22 18.37 -29.43
C PRO A 281 13.26 16.85 -29.37
N ALA A 282 12.63 16.22 -30.36
CA ALA A 282 12.74 14.79 -30.59
C ALA A 282 13.91 14.52 -31.55
N PHE A 283 15.07 14.13 -31.02
CA PHE A 283 16.25 13.88 -31.85
C PHE A 283 16.11 12.60 -32.69
N LYS A 284 16.15 12.76 -34.01
CA LYS A 284 15.97 11.69 -35.02
C LYS A 284 17.28 11.17 -35.60
N GLY A 285 18.43 11.70 -35.18
CA GLY A 285 19.73 11.30 -35.71
C GLY A 285 20.13 12.08 -36.98
N ALA A 286 20.94 11.45 -37.83
CA ALA A 286 21.26 12.02 -39.14
C ALA A 286 20.00 12.03 -40.02
N TRP A 287 19.82 13.11 -40.79
CA TRP A 287 18.71 13.20 -41.73
C TRP A 287 18.78 12.07 -42.78
N VAL A 288 17.62 11.49 -43.07
CA VAL A 288 17.40 10.51 -44.14
C VAL A 288 16.10 10.88 -44.85
N SER A 289 15.95 10.48 -46.11
CA SER A 289 14.70 10.72 -46.84
C SER A 289 13.51 10.07 -46.11
N GLY A 290 12.50 10.88 -45.77
CA GLY A 290 11.37 10.44 -44.96
C GLY A 290 10.49 11.61 -44.50
N ALA A 291 9.50 11.29 -43.66
CA ALA A 291 8.64 12.30 -43.05
C ALA A 291 9.14 12.69 -41.66
N TYR A 292 9.06 13.98 -41.37
CA TYR A 292 9.41 14.60 -40.09
C TYR A 292 8.25 15.43 -39.58
N TRP A 293 8.12 15.55 -38.27
CA TRP A 293 7.05 16.28 -37.59
C TRP A 293 7.58 17.49 -36.83
N TYR A 294 6.65 18.37 -36.44
CA TYR A 294 6.96 19.55 -35.64
C TYR A 294 7.90 19.21 -34.47
N TYR A 295 9.02 19.93 -34.41
CA TYR A 295 10.05 19.81 -33.39
C TYR A 295 10.89 18.52 -33.40
N ASP A 296 10.83 17.75 -34.50
CA ASP A 296 11.87 16.75 -34.80
C ASP A 296 13.20 17.46 -35.08
N GLU A 297 14.28 16.93 -34.51
CA GLU A 297 15.65 17.43 -34.68
C GLU A 297 16.50 16.44 -35.49
N VAL A 298 17.22 16.93 -36.49
CA VAL A 298 18.13 16.13 -37.32
C VAL A 298 19.50 16.79 -37.47
N ILE A 299 20.52 15.96 -37.71
CA ILE A 299 21.83 16.43 -38.19
C ILE A 299 21.87 16.27 -39.71
N HIS A 300 22.16 17.36 -40.42
CA HIS A 300 22.32 17.35 -41.87
C HIS A 300 23.46 18.31 -42.29
N ASN A 301 24.39 17.81 -43.12
CA ASN A 301 25.59 18.53 -43.57
C ASN A 301 26.42 19.16 -42.42
N GLY A 302 26.48 18.47 -41.29
CA GLY A 302 27.22 18.90 -40.09
C GLY A 302 26.54 20.03 -39.30
N SER A 303 25.32 20.42 -39.65
CA SER A 303 24.49 21.37 -38.91
C SER A 303 23.29 20.65 -38.27
N THR A 304 22.76 21.21 -37.19
CA THR A 304 21.52 20.76 -36.53
C THR A 304 20.33 21.55 -37.04
N TRP A 305 19.25 20.86 -37.40
CA TRP A 305 18.02 21.44 -37.93
C TRP A 305 16.81 20.95 -37.14
N ILE A 306 15.87 21.86 -36.86
CA ILE A 306 14.61 21.59 -36.17
C ILE A 306 13.46 21.79 -37.18
N CYS A 307 12.58 20.80 -37.32
CA CYS A 307 11.38 20.93 -38.13
C CYS A 307 10.40 21.91 -37.46
N ILE A 308 9.97 22.94 -38.19
CA ILE A 308 9.02 23.96 -37.72
C ILE A 308 7.64 23.85 -38.38
N ALA A 309 7.51 22.98 -39.39
CA ALA A 309 6.22 22.61 -39.96
C ALA A 309 5.55 21.49 -39.15
N ASP A 310 4.22 21.38 -39.23
CA ASP A 310 3.46 20.28 -38.61
C ASP A 310 3.93 18.91 -39.13
N LYS A 311 4.25 18.85 -40.43
CA LYS A 311 4.83 17.68 -41.11
C LYS A 311 5.56 18.13 -42.37
N THR A 312 6.73 17.56 -42.64
CA THR A 312 7.48 17.80 -43.88
C THR A 312 8.15 16.54 -44.43
N VAL A 313 8.43 16.54 -45.73
CA VAL A 313 9.33 15.60 -46.43
C VAL A 313 10.51 16.33 -47.09
N GLN A 314 10.64 17.64 -46.87
CA GLN A 314 11.71 18.47 -47.42
C GLN A 314 13.06 18.12 -46.78
N GLU A 315 14.14 18.14 -47.57
CA GLU A 315 15.50 18.02 -47.06
C GLU A 315 15.95 19.34 -46.40
N PRO A 316 16.52 19.33 -45.17
CA PRO A 316 16.95 20.54 -44.50
C PRO A 316 18.03 21.30 -45.28
N SER A 317 17.82 22.59 -45.49
CA SER A 317 18.77 23.49 -46.15
C SER A 317 18.52 24.93 -45.75
N GLU A 318 19.44 25.83 -46.08
CA GLU A 318 19.30 27.28 -45.80
C GLU A 318 18.10 27.91 -46.52
N THR A 319 17.61 27.26 -47.57
CA THR A 319 16.47 27.73 -48.37
C THR A 319 15.18 26.97 -48.03
N SER A 320 15.24 26.02 -47.09
CA SER A 320 14.07 25.28 -46.65
C SER A 320 13.20 26.12 -45.72
N THR A 321 11.90 26.12 -45.97
CA THR A 321 10.93 26.87 -45.14
C THR A 321 10.45 26.06 -43.95
N ASP A 322 10.57 24.73 -44.02
CA ASP A 322 10.04 23.81 -43.01
C ASP A 322 11.06 23.50 -41.91
N TRP A 323 12.30 23.98 -42.06
CA TRP A 323 13.44 23.69 -41.19
C TRP A 323 14.09 24.97 -40.66
N LEU A 324 14.24 25.04 -39.34
CA LEU A 324 15.04 26.05 -38.67
C LEU A 324 16.45 25.49 -38.44
N LYS A 325 17.48 26.19 -38.91
CA LYS A 325 18.86 25.89 -38.51
C LYS A 325 19.05 26.28 -37.03
N TYR A 326 19.31 25.28 -36.19
CA TYR A 326 19.49 25.48 -34.76
C TYR A 326 20.97 25.66 -34.38
N ALA A 327 21.86 24.87 -34.99
CA ALA A 327 23.30 24.98 -34.79
C ALA A 327 24.05 24.80 -36.10
N SER A 328 24.99 25.69 -36.39
CA SER A 328 25.83 25.63 -37.59
C SER A 328 26.99 24.66 -37.44
N LYS A 329 27.40 24.05 -38.56
CA LYS A 329 28.69 23.36 -38.66
C LYS A 329 29.83 24.33 -38.30
N GLY A 330 30.79 23.87 -37.50
CA GLY A 330 32.00 24.64 -37.20
C GLY A 330 32.86 24.91 -38.44
N GLU A 331 33.62 26.01 -38.40
CA GLU A 331 34.59 26.33 -39.45
C GLU A 331 35.72 25.28 -39.49
N THR A 332 36.28 25.06 -40.66
CA THR A 332 37.47 24.19 -40.77
C THR A 332 38.63 24.94 -40.11
N GLY A 333 39.22 24.36 -39.06
CA GLY A 333 40.37 24.98 -38.39
C GLY A 333 41.51 25.23 -39.35
N ASP A 334 42.30 26.27 -39.07
CA ASP A 334 43.47 26.61 -39.87
C ASP A 334 44.39 25.40 -40.01
N LYS A 335 44.94 25.22 -41.22
CA LYS A 335 45.93 24.19 -41.48
C LYS A 335 47.11 24.42 -40.52
N GLY A 336 47.37 23.47 -39.63
CA GLY A 336 48.48 23.56 -38.69
C GLY A 336 49.79 23.89 -39.41
N ASP A 337 50.61 24.74 -38.78
CA ASP A 337 51.89 25.16 -39.34
C ASP A 337 52.72 23.95 -39.78
N LYS A 338 53.41 24.11 -40.92
CA LYS A 338 54.31 23.09 -41.44
C LYS A 338 55.36 22.79 -40.37
N GLY A 339 55.37 21.57 -39.85
CA GLY A 339 56.36 21.16 -38.84
C GLY A 339 57.79 21.49 -39.28
N ASP A 340 58.59 21.97 -38.34
CA ASP A 340 59.98 22.33 -38.58
C ASP A 340 60.71 21.22 -39.34
N LYS A 341 61.52 21.60 -40.32
CA LYS A 341 62.36 20.69 -41.09
C LYS A 341 63.20 19.87 -40.12
N GLY A 342 62.97 18.55 -40.08
CA GLY A 342 63.74 17.65 -39.23
C GLY A 342 65.24 17.87 -39.40
N ALA A 343 65.96 17.93 -38.28
CA ALA A 343 67.42 18.09 -38.28
C ALA A 343 68.05 17.06 -39.23
N THR A 344 68.98 17.53 -40.07
CA THR A 344 69.78 16.67 -40.96
C THR A 344 70.39 15.54 -40.13
N GLY A 345 70.10 14.29 -40.51
CA GLY A 345 70.62 13.11 -39.82
C GLY A 345 72.14 13.15 -39.73
N ALA A 346 72.69 12.77 -38.57
CA ALA A 346 74.13 12.68 -38.38
C ALA A 346 74.76 11.80 -39.47
N THR A 347 75.88 12.26 -40.02
CA THR A 347 76.72 11.49 -40.96
C THR A 347 76.99 10.10 -40.37
N GLY A 348 76.62 9.05 -41.11
CA GLY A 348 76.85 7.68 -40.68
C GLY A 348 78.35 7.38 -40.48
N PRO A 349 78.73 6.49 -39.56
CA PRO A 349 80.12 6.12 -39.36
C PRO A 349 80.71 5.50 -40.64
N THR A 350 81.93 5.91 -40.99
CA THR A 350 82.75 5.32 -42.04
C THR A 350 82.83 3.80 -41.85
N GLY A 351 82.45 3.03 -42.88
CA GLY A 351 82.42 1.57 -42.83
C GLY A 351 83.77 0.95 -42.51
N SER A 352 83.78 -0.02 -41.61
CA SER A 352 84.95 -0.87 -41.36
C SER A 352 85.24 -1.76 -42.57
N GLN A 353 86.51 -1.84 -42.91
CA GLN A 353 87.07 -2.67 -43.98
C GLN A 353 86.82 -4.16 -43.67
N GLY A 354 86.35 -4.90 -44.68
CA GLY A 354 85.78 -6.24 -44.54
C GLY A 354 86.75 -7.36 -44.14
N ILE A 355 86.20 -8.38 -43.47
CA ILE A 355 86.86 -9.64 -43.13
C ILE A 355 86.43 -10.69 -44.18
N PRO A 356 87.35 -11.41 -44.84
CA PRO A 356 86.98 -12.45 -45.81
C PRO A 356 86.39 -13.73 -45.16
N GLY A 357 85.14 -14.02 -45.55
CA GLY A 357 84.52 -15.33 -45.83
C GLY A 357 84.72 -16.54 -44.92
N THR A 358 83.62 -17.05 -44.35
CA THR A 358 83.21 -18.47 -44.47
C THR A 358 81.69 -18.61 -44.33
N SER A 359 81.08 -19.27 -45.31
CA SER A 359 79.66 -19.56 -45.48
C SER A 359 79.16 -20.73 -44.62
N GLN A 360 77.94 -20.67 -44.10
CA GLN A 360 77.06 -21.84 -43.93
C GLN A 360 75.61 -21.48 -44.23
N PHE A 361 74.96 -22.34 -45.02
CA PHE A 361 73.62 -22.21 -45.57
C PHE A 361 72.56 -22.80 -44.62
N PHE A 362 71.36 -22.21 -44.58
CA PHE A 362 70.14 -22.96 -44.30
C PHE A 362 68.93 -22.33 -45.01
N HIS A 363 68.30 -23.09 -45.91
CA HIS A 363 67.02 -22.77 -46.55
C HIS A 363 66.02 -23.85 -46.17
N VAL A 364 64.80 -23.48 -45.76
CA VAL A 364 63.60 -24.29 -46.02
C VAL A 364 62.44 -23.36 -46.37
N LYS A 365 61.76 -23.71 -47.47
CA LYS A 365 60.62 -23.04 -48.10
C LYS A 365 59.33 -23.76 -47.68
N TYR A 366 58.24 -23.00 -47.58
CA TYR A 366 56.87 -23.46 -47.34
C TYR A 366 56.39 -24.53 -48.34
N SER A 367 55.58 -25.48 -47.86
CA SER A 367 54.75 -26.37 -48.68
C SER A 367 53.31 -25.85 -48.76
N ALA A 368 52.71 -25.93 -49.94
CA ALA A 368 51.26 -25.93 -50.11
C ALA A 368 50.87 -27.03 -51.11
N ASN A 369 49.98 -27.89 -50.62
CA ASN A 369 48.90 -28.64 -51.28
C ASN A 369 49.24 -29.78 -52.28
N SER A 370 48.82 -31.00 -51.96
CA SER A 370 47.49 -31.53 -52.34
C SER A 370 47.43 -33.05 -52.20
N ASN A 371 46.26 -33.53 -51.74
CA ASN A 371 45.71 -34.91 -51.72
C ASN A 371 45.59 -35.54 -50.33
N GLY A 372 44.35 -35.54 -49.82
CA GLY A 372 43.89 -36.33 -48.66
C GLY A 372 43.52 -35.47 -47.47
#